data_AF-A0A1E7XXR5-F1
#
_entry.id   AF-A0A1E7XXR5-F1
#
_cell.length_a   1.000
_cell.length_b   1.000
_cell.length_c   1.000
_cell.angle_alpha   90.00
_cell.angle_beta   90.00
_cell.angle_gamma   90.00
#
_symmetry.space_group_name_H-M   'P 1'
#
loop_
_entity.id
_entity.type
_entity.pdbx_description
1 polymer ?
#
loop_
_entity_poly.entity_id
_entity_poly.type
_entity_poly.pdbx_seq_one_letter_code
_entity_poly.pdbx_strand_id
1 'polypeptide(L)'
;MGMNARKRIYLDINPADRARLLASATAYATGRRTYVVGAVSDVIAANAGRLDAAVRETLADAIRPAADAGDSIDAPAWTRALAALETAAPDGSDGLDGSPVDLRILLFCAFRHDMGGDAGLWTRLLEDPTALDGQWRAISARDLYEAGYAPDGAPEPPIQHLEPLGDVDDPAWADVYLALVGGRR
;
A
#
# COMPACT_ATOMS: atom_id res chain seq x y z
N MET A 1 -25.08 17.47 20.56
CA MET A 1 -23.72 16.96 20.85
C MET A 1 -23.20 16.36 19.55
N GLY A 2 -22.55 17.19 18.71
CA GLY A 2 -22.13 16.79 17.38
C GLY A 2 -20.84 15.98 17.46
N MET A 3 -20.91 14.67 17.22
CA MET A 3 -19.73 13.85 16.99
C MET A 3 -18.93 14.48 15.85
N ASN A 4 -17.70 14.90 16.14
CA ASN A 4 -16.70 15.16 15.11
C ASN A 4 -16.51 13.85 14.34
N ALA A 5 -17.24 13.67 13.24
CA ALA A 5 -16.90 12.69 12.25
C ALA A 5 -15.50 13.05 11.77
N ARG A 6 -14.47 12.36 12.29
CA ARG A 6 -13.14 12.36 11.67
C ARG A 6 -13.40 12.13 10.19
N LYS A 7 -13.00 13.09 9.36
CA LYS A 7 -13.12 12.99 7.91
C LYS A 7 -12.37 11.71 7.53
N ARG A 8 -13.10 10.60 7.36
CA ARG A 8 -12.56 9.33 6.91
C ARG A 8 -11.85 9.63 5.59
N ILE A 9 -10.55 9.43 5.57
CA ILE A 9 -9.79 9.64 4.36
C ILE A 9 -9.94 8.35 3.58
N TYR A 10 -10.43 8.53 2.36
CA TYR A 10 -10.93 7.48 1.50
C TYR A 10 -10.07 7.49 0.25
N LEU A 11 -9.47 6.34 -0.06
CA LEU A 11 -8.86 6.10 -1.36
C LEU A 11 -9.94 5.47 -2.25
N ASP A 12 -10.32 6.18 -3.31
CA ASP A 12 -11.35 5.72 -4.25
C ASP A 12 -10.77 4.73 -5.25
N ILE A 13 -11.03 3.45 -5.04
CA ILE A 13 -10.50 2.36 -5.86
C ILE A 13 -11.52 1.25 -6.00
N ASN A 14 -11.47 0.57 -7.14
CA ASN A 14 -12.31 -0.59 -7.38
C ASN A 14 -11.93 -1.77 -6.44
N PRO A 15 -12.83 -2.75 -6.24
CA PRO A 15 -12.58 -3.87 -5.34
C PRO A 15 -11.35 -4.72 -5.68
N ALA A 16 -11.02 -4.88 -6.97
CA ALA A 16 -9.89 -5.70 -7.39
C ALA A 16 -8.54 -5.03 -7.06
N ASP A 17 -8.43 -3.74 -7.35
CA ASP A 17 -7.25 -2.95 -7.00
C ASP A 17 -7.11 -2.81 -5.47
N ARG A 18 -8.23 -2.73 -4.73
CA ARG A 18 -8.21 -2.80 -3.26
C ARG A 18 -7.62 -4.12 -2.76
N ALA A 19 -8.11 -5.25 -3.27
CA ALA A 19 -7.61 -6.56 -2.86
C ALA A 19 -6.11 -6.71 -3.16
N ARG A 20 -5.67 -6.29 -4.36
CA ARG A 20 -4.26 -6.33 -4.74
C ARG A 20 -3.39 -5.42 -3.87
N LEU A 21 -3.82 -4.18 -3.61
CA LEU A 21 -3.09 -3.26 -2.73
C LEU A 21 -2.91 -3.82 -1.32
N LEU A 22 -3.97 -4.37 -0.73
CA LEU A 22 -3.89 -4.99 0.60
C LEU A 22 -2.96 -6.20 0.60
N ALA A 23 -3.00 -7.04 -0.45
CA ALA A 23 -2.12 -8.20 -0.58
C ALA A 23 -0.65 -7.78 -0.68
N SER A 24 -0.30 -6.86 -1.58
CA SER A 24 1.08 -6.37 -1.75
C SER A 24 1.60 -5.69 -0.49
N ALA A 25 0.79 -4.84 0.15
CA ALA A 25 1.17 -4.19 1.40
C ALA A 25 1.40 -5.21 2.54
N THR A 26 0.54 -6.23 2.63
CA THR A 26 0.68 -7.31 3.61
C THR A 26 1.97 -8.08 3.37
N ALA A 27 2.23 -8.51 2.14
CA ALA A 27 3.43 -9.23 1.77
C ALA A 27 4.71 -8.44 2.09
N TYR A 28 4.68 -7.12 1.88
CA TYR A 28 5.80 -6.26 2.28
C TYR A 28 5.99 -6.16 3.80
N ALA A 29 4.89 -5.97 4.54
CA ALA A 29 4.92 -5.65 5.96
C ALA A 29 5.22 -6.87 6.85
N THR A 30 4.79 -8.06 6.42
CA THR A 30 4.97 -9.30 7.18
C THR A 30 6.45 -9.56 7.49
N GLY A 31 6.75 -9.76 8.77
CA GLY A 31 8.09 -10.09 9.26
C GLY A 31 9.06 -8.91 9.36
N ARG A 32 8.65 -7.68 9.02
CA ARG A 32 9.54 -6.50 9.10
C ARG A 32 9.71 -5.94 10.50
N ARG A 33 8.84 -6.23 11.47
CA ARG A 33 8.96 -5.76 12.87
C ARG A 33 9.11 -4.24 13.00
N THR A 34 8.34 -3.49 12.21
CA THR A 34 8.37 -2.02 12.23
C THR A 34 6.96 -1.44 12.27
N TYR A 35 6.87 -0.11 12.38
CA TYR A 35 5.60 0.64 12.38
C TYR A 35 4.67 0.32 11.20
N VAL A 36 5.22 -0.21 10.08
CA VAL A 36 4.43 -0.58 8.91
C VAL A 36 3.44 -1.71 9.19
N VAL A 37 3.78 -2.62 10.13
CA VAL A 37 2.91 -3.74 10.54
C VAL A 37 1.62 -3.20 11.16
N GLY A 38 1.74 -2.24 12.08
CA GLY A 38 0.59 -1.58 12.70
C GLY A 38 -0.31 -0.91 11.67
N ALA A 39 0.27 -0.04 10.83
CA ALA A 39 -0.46 0.69 9.81
C ALA A 39 -1.21 -0.24 8.83
N VAL A 40 -0.52 -1.25 8.28
CA VAL A 40 -1.15 -2.20 7.34
C VAL A 40 -2.22 -3.03 8.05
N SER A 41 -1.98 -3.52 9.27
CA SER A 41 -2.96 -4.29 10.03
C SER A 41 -4.23 -3.49 10.34
N ASP A 42 -4.10 -2.21 10.68
CA ASP A 42 -5.23 -1.35 11.04
C ASP A 42 -6.08 -1.03 9.80
N VAL A 43 -5.46 -0.81 8.64
CA VAL A 43 -6.19 -0.65 7.37
C VAL A 43 -6.91 -1.94 6.97
N ILE A 44 -6.27 -3.11 7.11
CA ILE A 44 -6.93 -4.40 6.84
C ILE A 44 -8.14 -4.58 7.75
N ALA A 45 -7.98 -4.35 9.06
CA ALA A 45 -9.05 -4.49 10.03
C ALA A 45 -10.22 -3.54 9.74
N ALA A 46 -9.93 -2.28 9.38
CA ALA A 46 -10.94 -1.28 9.07
C ALA A 46 -11.75 -1.61 7.81
N ASN A 47 -11.17 -2.36 6.86
CA ASN A 47 -11.78 -2.66 5.57
C ASN A 47 -12.22 -4.11 5.41
N ALA A 48 -12.02 -4.97 6.42
CA ALA A 48 -12.37 -6.38 6.37
C ALA A 48 -13.82 -6.61 5.87
N GLY A 49 -14.77 -5.78 6.33
CA GLY A 49 -16.17 -5.81 5.91
C GLY A 49 -16.38 -5.67 4.39
N ARG A 50 -15.52 -4.92 3.71
CA ARG A 50 -15.61 -4.59 2.27
C ARG A 50 -14.96 -5.61 1.36
N LEU A 51 -14.29 -6.61 1.93
CA LEU A 51 -13.63 -7.67 1.19
C LEU A 51 -14.59 -8.83 0.99
N ASP A 52 -14.53 -9.44 -0.19
CA ASP A 52 -15.20 -10.70 -0.42
C ASP A 52 -14.53 -11.83 0.40
N ALA A 53 -15.24 -12.95 0.54
CA ALA A 53 -14.80 -14.06 1.38
C ALA A 53 -13.46 -14.65 0.93
N ALA A 54 -13.19 -14.75 -0.37
CA ALA A 54 -11.98 -15.36 -0.90
C ALA A 54 -10.75 -14.46 -0.66
N VAL A 55 -10.91 -13.14 -0.80
CA VAL A 55 -9.87 -12.17 -0.48
C VAL A 55 -9.58 -12.17 1.03
N ARG A 56 -10.61 -12.24 1.87
CA ARG A 56 -10.42 -12.34 3.33
C ARG A 56 -9.64 -13.59 3.71
N GLU A 57 -9.99 -14.74 3.14
CA GLU A 57 -9.30 -16.01 3.37
C GLU A 57 -7.83 -15.93 2.94
N THR A 58 -7.57 -15.39 1.74
CA THR A 58 -6.20 -15.22 1.21
C THR A 58 -5.35 -14.32 2.12
N LEU A 59 -5.89 -13.17 2.57
CA LEU A 59 -5.18 -12.29 3.49
C LEU A 59 -4.99 -12.94 4.86
N ALA A 60 -5.99 -13.67 5.36
CA ALA A 60 -5.88 -14.37 6.62
C ALA A 60 -4.76 -15.42 6.57
N ASP A 61 -4.68 -16.20 5.50
CA ASP A 61 -3.61 -17.18 5.30
C ASP A 61 -2.22 -16.54 5.19
N ALA A 62 -2.11 -15.37 4.56
CA ALA A 62 -0.85 -14.64 4.47
C ALA A 62 -0.37 -14.09 5.83
N ILE A 63 -1.30 -13.74 6.71
CA ILE A 63 -1.01 -13.10 8.01
C ILE A 63 -0.84 -14.13 9.13
N ARG A 64 -1.55 -15.27 9.05
CA ARG A 64 -1.59 -16.30 10.10
C ARG A 64 -0.21 -16.75 10.60
N PRO A 65 0.79 -17.02 9.74
CA PRO A 65 2.13 -17.39 10.20
C PRO A 65 2.78 -16.34 11.11
N ALA A 66 2.57 -15.04 10.83
CA ALA A 66 3.15 -13.95 11.61
C ALA A 66 2.40 -13.72 12.92
N ALA A 67 1.08 -13.96 12.95
CA ALA A 67 0.31 -13.94 14.18
C ALA A 67 0.69 -15.11 15.10
N ASP A 68 0.84 -16.31 14.56
CA ASP A 68 1.14 -17.54 15.31
C ASP A 68 2.57 -17.61 15.83
N ALA A 69 3.50 -16.89 15.20
CA ALA A 69 4.90 -16.81 15.64
C ALA A 69 5.06 -16.24 17.06
N GLY A 70 4.04 -15.53 17.58
CA GLY A 70 4.03 -15.01 18.96
C GLY A 70 5.04 -13.88 19.19
N ASP A 71 5.51 -13.22 18.14
CA ASP A 71 6.41 -12.07 18.23
C ASP A 71 5.69 -10.91 18.94
N SER A 72 6.30 -10.39 20.02
CA SER A 72 5.65 -9.36 20.85
C SER A 72 5.39 -8.04 20.13
N ILE A 73 6.08 -7.78 19.01
CA ILE A 73 5.93 -6.56 18.22
C ILE A 73 4.81 -6.77 17.19
N ASP A 74 4.89 -7.84 16.40
CA ASP A 74 4.03 -8.02 15.23
C ASP A 74 2.73 -8.77 15.54
N ALA A 75 2.80 -9.80 16.40
CA ALA A 75 1.67 -10.70 16.63
C ALA A 75 0.40 -9.97 17.12
N PRO A 76 0.46 -9.00 18.07
CA PRO A 76 -0.75 -8.31 18.52
C PRO A 76 -1.48 -7.55 17.40
N ALA A 77 -0.75 -6.99 16.45
CA ALA A 77 -1.31 -6.27 15.31
C ALA A 77 -1.96 -7.26 14.32
N TRP A 78 -1.24 -8.32 13.97
CA TRP A 78 -1.73 -9.34 13.06
C TRP A 78 -2.91 -10.15 13.61
N THR A 79 -2.92 -10.49 14.90
CA THR A 79 -4.06 -11.15 15.55
C THR A 79 -5.33 -10.29 15.48
N ARG A 80 -5.23 -8.96 15.64
CA ARG A 80 -6.40 -8.07 15.50
C ARG A 80 -6.91 -8.05 14.06
N ALA A 81 -6.02 -7.96 13.08
CA ALA A 81 -6.40 -8.01 11.67
C ALA A 81 -7.07 -9.34 11.31
N LEU A 82 -6.53 -10.47 11.77
CA LEU A 82 -7.14 -11.80 11.57
C LEU A 82 -8.54 -11.87 12.15
N ALA A 83 -8.72 -11.45 13.41
CA ALA A 83 -10.03 -11.45 14.04
C ALA A 83 -11.04 -10.58 13.26
N ALA A 84 -10.61 -9.45 12.71
CA ALA A 84 -11.46 -8.61 11.87
C ALA A 84 -11.81 -9.29 10.53
N LEU A 85 -10.85 -9.91 9.86
CA LEU A 85 -11.10 -10.67 8.61
C LEU A 85 -12.12 -11.79 8.81
N GLU A 86 -12.04 -12.48 9.95
CA GLU A 86 -12.93 -13.61 10.29
C GLU A 86 -14.35 -13.17 10.70
N THR A 87 -14.49 -12.02 11.36
CA THR A 87 -15.75 -11.65 12.03
C THR A 87 -16.46 -10.42 11.47
N ALA A 88 -15.83 -9.64 10.59
CA ALA A 88 -16.42 -8.41 10.09
C ALA A 88 -17.72 -8.68 9.30
N ALA A 89 -18.79 -7.97 9.66
CA ALA A 89 -20.01 -7.96 8.88
C ALA A 89 -19.75 -7.35 7.48
N PRO A 90 -20.42 -7.83 6.42
CA PRO A 90 -20.31 -7.22 5.09
C PRO A 90 -20.60 -5.72 5.12
N ASP A 91 -19.71 -4.95 4.50
CA ASP A 91 -19.81 -3.51 4.28
C ASP A 91 -19.89 -3.29 2.76
N GLY A 92 -20.98 -2.69 2.29
CA GLY A 92 -21.21 -2.39 0.88
C GLY A 92 -20.53 -1.10 0.39
N SER A 93 -19.70 -0.47 1.23
CA SER A 93 -18.96 0.72 0.86
C SER A 93 -17.83 0.40 -0.13
N ASP A 94 -17.62 1.29 -1.10
CA ASP A 94 -16.51 1.20 -2.04
C ASP A 94 -15.16 1.58 -1.38
N GLY A 95 -14.09 1.59 -2.19
CA GLY A 95 -12.74 2.09 -1.85
C GLY A 95 -12.12 1.57 -0.57
N LEU A 96 -11.14 2.31 -0.06
CA LEU A 96 -10.32 1.93 1.10
C LEU A 96 -10.31 3.05 2.16
N ASP A 97 -10.69 2.71 3.38
CA ASP A 97 -10.72 3.61 4.54
C ASP A 97 -9.48 3.47 5.41
N GLY A 98 -9.06 4.57 6.02
CA GLY A 98 -7.91 4.59 6.92
C GLY A 98 -7.55 6.01 7.35
N SER A 99 -6.62 6.12 8.29
CA SER A 99 -6.00 7.42 8.54
C SER A 99 -5.10 7.79 7.36
N PRO A 100 -4.91 9.09 7.05
CA PRO A 100 -3.99 9.50 5.98
C PRO A 100 -2.57 8.91 6.14
N VAL A 101 -2.11 8.78 7.39
CA VAL A 101 -0.78 8.23 7.68
C VAL A 101 -0.73 6.75 7.36
N ASP A 102 -1.75 5.99 7.79
CA ASP A 102 -1.77 4.53 7.56
C ASP A 102 -1.97 4.20 6.09
N LEU A 103 -2.84 4.93 5.40
CA LEU A 103 -3.03 4.79 3.94
C LEU A 103 -1.75 5.10 3.18
N ARG A 104 -1.01 6.14 3.59
CA ARG A 104 0.29 6.46 2.98
C ARG A 104 1.31 5.35 3.19
N ILE A 105 1.41 4.84 4.41
CA ILE A 105 2.32 3.72 4.73
C ILE A 105 1.92 2.48 3.94
N LEU A 106 0.63 2.16 3.88
CA LEU A 106 0.10 1.05 3.10
C LEU A 106 0.47 1.17 1.62
N LEU A 107 0.25 2.34 1.01
CA LEU A 107 0.64 2.60 -0.38
C LEU A 107 2.14 2.43 -0.59
N PHE A 108 2.99 2.92 0.33
CA PHE A 108 4.44 2.70 0.24
C PHE A 108 4.82 1.22 0.34
N CYS A 109 4.21 0.48 1.26
CA CYS A 109 4.48 -0.95 1.43
C CYS A 109 4.10 -1.72 0.16
N ALA A 110 2.90 -1.48 -0.38
CA ALA A 110 2.47 -2.10 -1.62
C ALA A 110 3.42 -1.73 -2.78
N PHE A 111 3.76 -0.45 -2.91
CA PHE A 111 4.64 0.04 -3.98
C PHE A 111 6.00 -0.65 -3.95
N ARG A 112 6.64 -0.69 -2.78
CA ARG A 112 7.96 -1.31 -2.60
C ARG A 112 7.95 -2.82 -2.81
N HIS A 113 6.83 -3.50 -2.57
CA HIS A 113 6.69 -4.91 -2.92
C HIS A 113 6.54 -5.11 -4.43
N ASP A 114 5.71 -4.28 -5.05
CA ASP A 114 5.41 -4.38 -6.47
C ASP A 114 6.59 -3.97 -7.36
N MET A 115 7.55 -3.19 -6.85
CA MET A 115 8.80 -2.79 -7.50
C MET A 115 9.74 -3.94 -7.94
N GLY A 116 9.29 -5.18 -7.97
CA GLY A 116 9.95 -6.31 -8.65
C GLY A 116 9.03 -7.06 -9.61
N GLY A 117 7.89 -6.48 -9.96
CA GLY A 117 6.84 -7.07 -10.77
C GLY A 117 6.05 -6.03 -11.57
N ASP A 118 4.79 -6.34 -11.85
CA ASP A 118 3.93 -5.58 -12.77
C ASP A 118 3.49 -4.19 -12.23
N ALA A 119 3.80 -3.15 -13.01
CA ALA A 119 3.47 -1.76 -12.75
C ALA A 119 1.99 -1.38 -13.01
N GLY A 120 1.18 -2.26 -13.62
CA GLY A 120 -0.14 -1.91 -14.16
C GLY A 120 -1.15 -1.34 -13.15
N LEU A 121 -1.10 -1.78 -11.89
CA LEU A 121 -1.88 -1.18 -10.79
C LEU A 121 -1.52 0.29 -10.57
N TRP A 122 -0.22 0.58 -10.52
CA TRP A 122 0.31 1.91 -10.23
C TRP A 122 0.03 2.89 -11.35
N THR A 123 0.13 2.43 -12.60
CA THR A 123 -0.29 3.22 -13.77
C THR A 123 -1.74 3.66 -13.64
N ARG A 124 -2.67 2.75 -13.29
CA ARG A 124 -4.10 3.09 -13.09
C ARG A 124 -4.33 4.05 -11.92
N LEU A 125 -3.69 3.82 -10.78
CA LEU A 125 -3.82 4.71 -9.61
C LEU A 125 -3.32 6.13 -9.88
N LEU A 126 -2.39 6.29 -10.83
CA LEU A 126 -1.84 7.58 -11.20
C LEU A 126 -2.63 8.30 -12.30
N GLU A 127 -3.61 7.64 -12.94
CA GLU A 127 -4.56 8.31 -13.86
C GLU A 127 -5.41 9.35 -13.14
N ASP A 128 -5.84 9.07 -11.90
CA ASP A 128 -6.46 10.03 -10.99
C ASP A 128 -5.71 10.09 -9.65
N PRO A 129 -4.69 10.96 -9.55
CA PRO A 129 -3.81 10.96 -8.39
C PRO A 129 -4.34 11.86 -7.26
N THR A 130 -5.63 12.22 -7.26
CA THR A 130 -6.23 13.14 -6.28
C THR A 130 -6.16 12.62 -4.84
N ALA A 131 -6.08 11.30 -4.66
CA ALA A 131 -5.88 10.67 -3.35
C ALA A 131 -4.41 10.60 -2.90
N LEU A 132 -3.45 10.89 -3.80
CA LEU A 132 -2.02 10.78 -3.56
C LEU A 132 -1.42 12.16 -3.29
N ASP A 133 -0.90 12.36 -2.08
CA ASP A 133 -0.23 13.60 -1.72
C ASP A 133 1.18 13.73 -2.31
N GLY A 134 1.71 14.95 -2.32
CA GLY A 134 3.01 15.25 -2.92
C GLY A 134 4.20 14.60 -2.20
N GLN A 135 4.08 14.28 -0.91
CA GLN A 135 5.15 13.61 -0.17
C GLN A 135 5.24 12.14 -0.59
N TRP A 136 4.11 11.46 -0.74
CA TRP A 136 4.08 10.11 -1.30
C TRP A 136 4.73 10.08 -2.69
N ARG A 137 4.31 11.00 -3.57
CA ARG A 137 4.86 11.06 -4.94
C ARG A 137 6.37 11.27 -4.96
N ALA A 138 6.89 12.19 -4.15
CA ALA A 138 8.32 12.48 -4.09
C ALA A 138 9.15 11.28 -3.63
N ILE A 139 8.69 10.55 -2.62
CA ILE A 139 9.39 9.37 -2.09
C ILE A 139 9.31 8.20 -3.10
N SER A 140 8.14 7.94 -3.68
CA SER A 140 7.97 6.88 -4.67
C SER A 140 8.80 7.14 -5.93
N ALA A 141 8.87 8.40 -6.39
CA ALA A 141 9.74 8.78 -7.51
C ALA A 141 11.21 8.52 -7.18
N ARG A 142 11.68 8.92 -6.00
CA ARG A 142 13.04 8.62 -5.55
C ARG A 142 13.33 7.13 -5.56
N ASP A 143 12.43 6.33 -5.03
CA ASP A 143 12.65 4.88 -4.95
C ASP A 143 12.77 4.23 -6.33
N LEU A 144 11.98 4.69 -7.32
CA LEU A 144 12.12 4.25 -8.71
C LEU A 144 13.42 4.73 -9.36
N TYR A 145 13.83 5.97 -9.09
CA TYR A 145 15.09 6.50 -9.58
C TYR A 145 16.29 5.71 -9.05
N GLU A 146 16.32 5.45 -7.74
CA GLU A 146 17.39 4.69 -7.07
C GLU A 146 17.45 3.24 -7.53
N ALA A 147 16.34 2.67 -7.99
CA ALA A 147 16.25 1.30 -8.52
C ALA A 147 16.43 1.21 -10.05
N GLY A 148 16.83 2.30 -10.71
CA GLY A 148 17.14 2.29 -12.16
C GLY A 148 15.93 2.36 -13.10
N TYR A 149 14.73 2.62 -12.58
CA TYR A 149 13.50 2.69 -13.40
C TYR A 149 13.26 4.06 -14.05
N ALA A 150 14.05 5.08 -13.72
CA ALA A 150 13.93 6.40 -14.33
C ALA A 150 14.51 6.40 -15.75
N PRO A 151 13.82 6.98 -16.75
CA PRO A 151 14.37 7.06 -18.10
C PRO A 151 15.59 7.99 -18.15
N ASP A 152 16.49 7.75 -19.10
CA ASP A 152 17.68 8.56 -19.32
C ASP A 152 17.34 10.06 -19.44
N GLY A 153 18.01 10.88 -18.64
CA GLY A 153 17.82 12.34 -18.64
C GLY A 153 16.55 12.82 -17.92
N ALA A 154 15.80 11.94 -17.26
CA ALA A 154 14.65 12.34 -16.45
C ALA A 154 15.08 13.17 -15.23
N PRO A 155 14.22 14.09 -14.74
CA PRO A 155 14.56 14.96 -13.62
C PRO A 155 14.76 14.14 -12.35
N GLU A 156 15.80 14.43 -11.57
CA GLU A 156 16.03 13.81 -10.27
C GLU A 156 14.99 14.28 -9.22
N PRO A 157 14.52 13.38 -8.34
CA PRO A 157 13.60 13.75 -7.28
C PRO A 157 14.31 14.57 -6.17
N PRO A 158 13.60 15.48 -5.50
CA PRO A 158 14.19 16.46 -4.58
C PRO A 158 14.63 15.89 -3.23
N ILE A 159 14.23 14.65 -2.91
CA ILE A 159 14.58 13.96 -1.67
C ILE A 159 15.58 12.87 -2.04
N GLN A 160 16.79 12.95 -1.51
CA GLN A 160 17.77 11.86 -1.52
C GLN A 160 17.81 11.26 -0.10
N HIS A 161 18.40 10.09 0.09
CA HIS A 161 18.49 9.30 1.33
C HIS A 161 17.44 8.19 1.45
N LEU A 162 17.51 7.14 0.62
CA LEU A 162 17.40 5.74 1.08
C LEU A 162 18.34 4.84 0.27
N GLU A 163 18.52 3.60 0.73
CA GLU A 163 19.41 2.62 0.10
C GLU A 163 18.78 2.03 -1.18
N PRO A 164 19.58 1.76 -2.23
CA PRO A 164 19.11 1.18 -3.48
C PRO A 164 18.47 -0.19 -3.26
N LEU A 165 17.32 -0.43 -3.88
CA LEU A 165 16.90 -1.78 -4.24
C LEU A 165 17.48 -2.09 -5.62
N GLY A 166 18.03 -3.29 -5.80
CA GLY A 166 18.75 -3.66 -7.02
C GLY A 166 17.93 -3.54 -8.30
N ASP A 167 18.67 -3.43 -9.42
CA ASP A 167 18.14 -3.17 -10.76
C ASP A 167 17.08 -4.18 -11.21
N VAL A 168 16.03 -3.65 -11.83
CA VAL A 168 15.03 -4.41 -12.57
C VAL A 168 14.71 -3.62 -13.83
N ASP A 169 14.92 -4.22 -14.99
CA ASP A 169 14.62 -3.60 -16.28
C ASP A 169 13.16 -3.88 -16.67
N ASP A 170 12.20 -3.10 -16.16
CA ASP A 170 10.83 -3.09 -16.68
C ASP A 170 10.43 -1.67 -17.16
N PRO A 171 10.20 -1.48 -18.48
CA PRO A 171 9.89 -0.18 -19.06
C PRO A 171 8.53 0.41 -18.62
N ALA A 172 7.64 -0.38 -18.01
CA ALA A 172 6.36 0.12 -17.50
C ALA A 172 6.55 1.00 -16.26
N TRP A 173 7.57 0.74 -15.44
CA TRP A 173 7.89 1.57 -14.28
C TRP A 173 8.44 2.96 -14.65
N ALA A 174 9.00 3.11 -15.85
CA ALA A 174 9.39 4.43 -16.37
C ALA A 174 8.18 5.36 -16.59
N ASP A 175 7.02 4.81 -17.00
CA ASP A 175 5.79 5.59 -17.14
C ASP A 175 5.24 6.03 -15.78
N VAL A 176 5.27 5.12 -14.80
CA VAL A 176 4.94 5.42 -13.40
C VAL A 176 5.85 6.53 -12.86
N TYR A 177 7.16 6.43 -13.11
CA TYR A 177 8.13 7.45 -12.73
C TYR A 177 7.76 8.82 -13.27
N LEU A 178 7.54 8.93 -14.59
CA LEU A 178 7.20 10.18 -15.25
C LEU A 178 5.89 10.78 -14.71
N ALA A 179 4.88 9.95 -14.45
CA ALA A 179 3.63 10.38 -13.85
C ALA A 179 3.83 10.95 -12.43
N LEU A 180 4.72 10.36 -11.62
CA LEU A 180 5.02 10.83 -10.27
C LEU A 180 5.72 12.19 -10.25
N VAL A 181 6.67 12.41 -11.15
CA VAL A 181 7.42 13.68 -11.25
C VAL A 181 6.73 14.75 -12.11
N GLY A 182 5.60 14.41 -12.74
CA GLY A 182 4.83 15.32 -13.60
C GLY A 182 5.44 15.53 -14.99
N GLY A 183 6.33 14.63 -15.43
CA GLY A 183 6.84 14.59 -16.79
C GLY A 183 5.83 13.98 -17.76
N ARG A 184 5.95 14.29 -19.06
CA ARG A 184 5.29 13.53 -20.14
C ARG A 184 6.39 12.91 -21.01
N ARG A 185 6.15 11.70 -21.53
CA ARG A 185 6.98 11.12 -22.60
C ARG A 185 6.98 12.01 -23.84
#